data_AF-A0A849U3P1-F1
#
_entry.id   AF-A0A849U3P1-F1
#
_cell.length_a   1.000
_cell.length_b   1.000
_cell.length_c   1.000
_cell.angle_alpha   90.00
_cell.angle_beta   90.00
_cell.angle_gamma   90.00
#
_symmetry.space_group_name_H-M   'P 1'
#
loop_
_entity.id
_entity.type
_entity.pdbx_description
1 polymer ?
#
loop_
_entity_poly.entity_id
_entity_poly.type
_entity_poly.pdbx_seq_one_letter_code
_entity_poly.pdbx_strand_id
1 'polypeptide(L)'
;MINREGIVVKSNKVVEASYMLSLVEQRVLLACIAQIDSTAVLTEDYRFEITASGVADLAGLESLSNTYRDLKKASEKLYERSVIIDDPDPDNPKITQRKTRWISSIDY
;
A
#
# COMPACT_ATOMS: atom_id res chain seq x y z
N MET A 1 -28.95 2.44 3.12
CA MET A 1 -28.55 3.72 3.78
C MET A 1 -27.09 3.96 3.45
N ILE A 2 -26.77 5.15 2.92
CA ILE A 2 -25.43 5.51 2.42
C ILE A 2 -24.58 5.92 3.63
N ASN A 3 -23.45 5.24 3.86
CA ASN A 3 -22.50 5.63 4.91
C ASN A 3 -21.25 6.24 4.26
N ARG A 4 -21.03 7.53 4.52
CA ARG A 4 -19.89 8.34 4.04
C ARG A 4 -18.81 8.35 5.11
N GLU A 5 -18.06 7.27 5.28
CA GLU A 5 -16.73 7.30 5.93
C GLU A 5 -15.92 6.17 5.30
N GLY A 6 -14.83 6.51 4.60
CA GLY A 6 -13.92 5.55 3.98
C GLY A 6 -13.13 4.81 5.05
N ILE A 7 -13.78 3.85 5.72
CA ILE A 7 -13.16 3.02 6.75
C ILE A 7 -12.18 2.07 6.06
N VAL A 8 -10.91 2.44 6.10
CA VAL A 8 -9.80 1.56 5.69
C VAL A 8 -9.56 0.57 6.81
N VAL A 9 -9.96 -0.69 6.60
CA VAL A 9 -9.66 -1.79 7.53
C VAL A 9 -8.34 -2.43 7.10
N LYS A 10 -7.33 -2.36 7.97
CA LYS A 10 -6.00 -2.92 7.74
C LYS A 10 -5.68 -3.91 8.85
N SER A 11 -5.15 -5.08 8.51
CA SER A 11 -4.66 -6.02 9.53
C SER A 11 -3.59 -5.34 10.39
N ASN A 12 -3.65 -5.51 11.72
CA ASN A 12 -2.72 -4.92 12.67
C ASN A 12 -1.25 -5.24 12.32
N LYS A 13 -0.99 -6.43 11.77
CA LYS A 13 0.34 -6.84 11.31
C LYS A 13 0.88 -5.98 10.17
N VAL A 14 0.01 -5.55 9.27
CA VAL A 14 0.38 -4.66 8.16
C VAL A 14 0.54 -3.22 8.67
N VAL A 15 -0.18 -2.83 9.73
CA VAL A 15 0.03 -1.54 10.42
C VAL A 15 1.43 -1.53 11.08
N GLU A 16 1.75 -2.56 11.86
CA GLU A 16 3.06 -2.73 12.51
C GLU A 16 4.21 -2.70 11.49
N ALA A 17 4.07 -3.44 10.39
CA ALA A 17 5.09 -3.45 9.33
C ALA A 17 5.28 -2.08 8.66
N SER A 18 4.23 -1.26 8.58
CA SER A 18 4.33 0.07 7.96
C SER A 18 5.14 1.08 8.78
N TYR A 19 5.46 0.81 10.05
CA TYR A 19 6.34 1.68 10.84
C TYR A 19 7.77 1.77 10.29
N MET A 20 8.20 0.82 9.46
CA MET A 20 9.50 0.85 8.78
C MET A 20 9.51 1.74 7.52
N LEU A 21 8.34 2.21 7.10
CA LEU A 21 8.17 3.07 5.93
C LEU A 21 8.35 4.54 6.29
N SER A 22 8.96 5.31 5.40
CA SER A 22 8.96 6.77 5.53
C SER A 22 7.54 7.32 5.33
N LEU A 23 7.30 8.55 5.78
CA LEU A 23 6.00 9.20 5.67
C LEU A 23 5.48 9.26 4.22
N VAL A 24 6.36 9.47 3.24
CA VAL A 24 5.98 9.50 1.82
C VAL A 24 5.53 8.12 1.33
N GLU A 25 6.26 7.06 1.71
CA GLU A 25 5.88 5.68 1.37
C GLU A 25 4.56 5.26 2.00
N GLN A 26 4.31 5.67 3.25
CA GLN A 26 3.02 5.44 3.91
C GLN A 26 1.88 6.17 3.19
N ARG A 27 2.09 7.43 2.76
CA ARG A 27 1.09 8.19 2.01
C ARG A 27 0.74 7.53 0.68
N VAL A 28 1.76 7.08 -0.08
CA VAL A 28 1.55 6.37 -1.34
C VAL A 28 0.79 5.06 -1.09
N LEU A 29 1.21 4.27 -0.11
CA LEU A 29 0.53 3.02 0.25
C LEU A 29 -0.93 3.24 0.66
N LEU A 30 -1.21 4.27 1.46
CA LEU A 30 -2.58 4.61 1.88
C LEU A 30 -3.42 5.09 0.70
N ALA A 31 -2.85 5.85 -0.23
CA ALA A 31 -3.52 6.26 -1.45
C ALA A 31 -3.93 5.05 -2.32
N CYS A 32 -3.09 4.00 -2.38
CA CYS A 32 -3.48 2.74 -3.02
C CYS A 32 -4.63 2.06 -2.27
N ILE A 33 -4.48 1.89 -0.95
CA ILE A 33 -5.48 1.18 -0.13
C ILE A 33 -6.84 1.90 -0.17
N ALA A 34 -6.86 3.24 -0.27
CA ALA A 34 -8.10 4.01 -0.40
C ALA A 34 -8.88 3.72 -1.70
N GLN A 35 -8.22 3.17 -2.73
CA GLN A 35 -8.88 2.75 -3.98
C GLN A 35 -9.45 1.32 -3.91
N ILE A 36 -9.18 0.59 -2.81
CA ILE A 36 -9.72 -0.75 -2.62
C ILE A 36 -11.18 -0.64 -2.17
N ASP A 37 -12.08 -1.24 -2.95
CA ASP A 37 -13.42 -1.56 -2.46
C ASP A 37 -13.30 -2.69 -1.43
N SER A 38 -13.51 -2.37 -0.15
CA SER A 38 -13.39 -3.32 0.96
C SER A 38 -14.44 -4.43 0.94
N THR A 39 -15.46 -4.32 0.08
CA THR A 39 -16.49 -5.33 -0.11
C THR A 39 -16.22 -6.25 -1.31
N ALA A 40 -15.26 -5.89 -2.16
CA ALA A 40 -14.85 -6.69 -3.30
C ALA A 40 -13.78 -7.73 -2.93
N VAL A 41 -13.74 -8.84 -3.67
CA VAL A 41 -12.66 -9.82 -3.53
C VAL A 41 -11.39 -9.23 -4.17
N LEU A 42 -10.36 -9.00 -3.35
CA LEU A 42 -9.03 -8.68 -3.83
C LEU A 42 -8.39 -9.91 -4.45
N THR A 43 -8.05 -9.83 -5.73
CA THR A 43 -7.28 -10.85 -6.45
C THR A 43 -5.82 -10.39 -6.59
N GLU A 44 -4.91 -11.34 -6.84
CA GLU A 44 -3.48 -11.04 -7.05
C GLU A 44 -3.24 -10.14 -8.28
N ASP A 45 -4.18 -10.10 -9.21
CA ASP A 45 -4.16 -9.26 -10.42
C ASP A 45 -4.59 -7.80 -10.19
N TYR A 46 -4.94 -7.42 -8.96
CA TYR A 46 -5.42 -6.06 -8.69
C TYR A 46 -4.29 -5.04 -8.89
N ARG A 47 -4.50 -4.10 -9.81
CA ARG A 47 -3.55 -3.02 -10.12
C ARG A 47 -4.06 -1.69 -9.58
N PHE A 48 -3.15 -0.94 -8.97
CA PHE A 48 -3.42 0.43 -8.54
C PHE A 48 -2.81 1.40 -9.55
N GLU A 49 -3.62 2.26 -10.12
CA GLU A 49 -3.15 3.36 -10.93
C GLU A 49 -3.09 4.62 -10.06
N ILE A 50 -1.96 5.31 -10.10
CA ILE A 50 -1.74 6.51 -9.30
C ILE A 50 -1.14 7.59 -10.19
N THR A 51 -1.82 8.72 -10.28
CA THR A 51 -1.30 9.90 -10.98
C THR A 51 -0.57 10.82 -10.01
N ALA A 52 0.48 11.51 -10.47
CA ALA A 52 1.20 12.49 -9.65
C ALA A 52 0.28 13.62 -9.16
N SER A 53 -0.71 14.02 -9.96
CA SER A 53 -1.74 14.98 -9.54
C SER A 53 -2.62 14.42 -8.42
N GLY A 54 -3.09 13.18 -8.54
CA GLY A 54 -3.91 12.55 -7.49
C GLY A 54 -3.17 12.43 -6.16
N VAL A 55 -1.87 12.12 -6.18
CA VAL A 55 -1.03 12.11 -4.96
C VAL A 55 -0.81 13.52 -4.43
N ALA A 56 -0.57 14.50 -5.29
CA ALA A 56 -0.40 15.88 -4.87
C ALA A 56 -1.66 16.41 -4.16
N ASP A 57 -2.84 16.10 -4.69
CA ASP A 57 -4.12 16.47 -4.11
C ASP A 57 -4.36 15.76 -2.76
N LEU A 58 -4.09 14.45 -2.68
CA LEU A 58 -4.22 13.66 -1.45
C LEU A 58 -3.22 14.07 -0.36
N ALA A 59 -2.00 14.49 -0.75
CA ALA A 59 -0.91 14.79 0.17
C ALA A 59 -0.74 16.29 0.45
N GLY A 60 -1.53 17.16 -0.19
CA GLY A 60 -1.47 18.61 -0.08
C GLY A 60 -0.16 19.20 -0.61
N LEU A 61 0.38 18.68 -1.71
CA LEU A 61 1.67 19.10 -2.27
C LEU A 61 1.49 20.13 -3.40
N GLU A 62 2.25 21.21 -3.35
CA GLU A 62 2.12 22.33 -4.32
C GLU A 62 2.89 22.12 -5.64
N SER A 63 3.80 21.13 -5.71
CA SER A 63 4.71 20.95 -6.85
C SER A 63 4.59 19.56 -7.51
N LEU A 64 4.01 19.53 -8.71
CA LEU A 64 3.81 18.28 -9.48
C LEU A 64 5.13 17.60 -9.91
N SER A 65 6.15 18.38 -10.28
CA SER A 65 7.45 17.83 -10.73
C SER A 65 8.19 17.09 -9.61
N ASN A 66 8.21 17.71 -8.41
CA ASN A 66 8.75 17.04 -7.22
C ASN A 66 7.90 15.82 -6.84
N THR A 67 6.58 15.94 -6.94
CA THR A 67 5.65 14.85 -6.62
C THR A 67 5.87 13.62 -7.50
N TYR A 68 6.06 13.77 -8.81
CA TYR A 68 6.34 12.63 -9.69
C TYR A 68 7.64 11.91 -9.32
N ARG A 69 8.72 12.67 -9.11
CA ARG A 69 10.01 12.11 -8.70
C ARG A 69 9.91 11.37 -7.37
N ASP A 70 9.20 11.95 -6.42
CA ASP A 70 9.08 11.40 -5.08
C ASP A 70 8.15 10.19 -5.05
N LEU A 71 7.10 10.18 -5.87
CA LEU A 71 6.24 9.02 -6.13
C LEU A 71 7.05 7.86 -6.73
N LYS A 72 7.82 8.12 -7.80
CA LYS A 72 8.69 7.12 -8.40
C LYS A 72 9.64 6.49 -7.36
N LYS A 73 10.33 7.33 -6.57
CA LYS A 73 11.23 6.86 -5.51
C LYS A 73 10.49 6.06 -4.42
N ALA A 74 9.26 6.44 -4.07
CA ALA A 74 8.46 5.72 -3.09
C ALA A 74 8.04 4.34 -3.63
N SER A 75 7.62 4.26 -4.89
CA SER A 75 7.29 3.00 -5.57
C SER A 75 8.50 2.05 -5.63
N GLU A 76 9.68 2.55 -6.01
CA GLU A 76 10.92 1.76 -6.00
C GLU A 76 11.22 1.17 -4.62
N LYS A 77 11.14 2.00 -3.56
CA LYS A 77 11.41 1.52 -2.20
C LYS A 77 10.38 0.51 -1.70
N LEU A 78 9.09 0.70 -2.02
CA LEU A 78 8.03 -0.25 -1.67
C LEU A 78 8.28 -1.60 -2.35
N TYR A 79 8.70 -1.59 -3.62
CA TYR A 79 9.07 -2.80 -4.35
C TYR A 79 10.32 -3.47 -3.75
N GLU A 80 11.33 -2.70 -3.39
CA GLU A 80 12.59 -3.19 -2.81
C GLU A 80 12.48 -3.69 -1.36
N ARG A 81 11.40 -3.35 -0.65
CA ARG A 81 11.20 -3.75 0.73
C ARG A 81 10.40 -5.03 0.86
N SER A 82 10.89 -5.91 1.72
CA SER A 82 10.15 -7.09 2.19
C SER A 82 9.59 -6.87 3.59
N VAL A 83 8.40 -7.40 3.83
CA VAL A 83 7.79 -7.54 5.15
C VAL A 83 7.75 -9.02 5.53
N ILE A 84 7.94 -9.30 6.82
CA ILE A 84 7.68 -10.62 7.41
C ILE A 84 6.36 -10.48 8.17
N ILE A 85 5.40 -11.33 7.85
CA ILE A 85 4.11 -11.42 8.53
C ILE A 85 4.13 -12.72 9.32
N ASP A 86 4.02 -12.61 10.64
CA ASP A 86 3.78 -13.73 11.54
C ASP A 86 2.28 -14.10 11.49
N ASP A 87 1.93 -14.95 10.53
CA ASP A 87 0.58 -15.47 10.33
C ASP A 87 0.67 -16.94 9.95
N PRO A 88 0.40 -17.86 10.89
CA PRO A 88 0.48 -19.29 10.63
C PRO A 88 -0.52 -19.70 9.55
N ASP A 89 -0.05 -20.43 8.54
CA ASP A 89 -0.94 -20.92 7.49
C ASP A 89 -1.98 -21.91 8.09
N PRO A 90 -3.30 -21.68 7.90
CA PRO A 90 -4.33 -22.56 8.45
C PRO A 90 -4.20 -24.01 7.97
N ASP A 91 -3.75 -24.20 6.73
CA ASP A 91 -3.60 -25.50 6.09
C ASP A 91 -2.21 -26.11 6.36
N ASN A 92 -1.22 -25.29 6.74
CA ASN A 92 0.11 -25.75 7.13
C ASN A 92 0.68 -24.99 8.34
N PRO A 93 0.30 -25.36 9.58
CA PRO A 93 0.69 -24.65 10.81
C PRO A 93 2.19 -24.62 11.10
N LYS A 94 3.01 -25.40 10.37
CA LYS A 94 4.48 -25.36 10.47
C LYS A 94 5.07 -24.12 9.80
N ILE A 95 4.34 -23.50 8.87
CA ILE A 95 4.70 -22.22 8.25
C ILE A 95 4.18 -21.14 9.18
N THR A 96 5.04 -20.61 10.04
CA THR A 96 4.69 -19.58 11.03
C THR A 96 4.95 -18.16 10.54
N GLN A 97 5.75 -18.01 9.48
CA GLN A 97 6.17 -16.73 8.95
C GLN A 97 6.07 -16.71 7.43
N ARG A 98 5.52 -15.62 6.89
CA ARG A 98 5.50 -15.34 5.46
C ARG A 98 6.32 -14.09 5.17
N LYS A 99 7.38 -14.24 4.37
CA LYS A 99 8.14 -13.11 3.83
C LYS A 99 7.55 -12.73 2.47
N THR A 100 7.12 -11.48 2.31
CA THR A 100 6.55 -10.95 1.07
C THR A 100 7.02 -9.52 0.80
N ARG A 101 6.72 -8.98 -0.39
CA ARG A 101 6.96 -7.57 -0.76
C ARG A 101 5.73 -6.72 -0.45
N TRP A 102 5.90 -5.40 -0.37
CA TRP A 102 4.76 -4.48 -0.28
C TRP A 102 3.96 -4.38 -1.58
N ILE A 103 4.66 -4.42 -2.71
CA ILE A 103 4.07 -4.44 -4.06
C ILE A 103 4.81 -5.48 -4.90
N SER A 104 4.08 -6.17 -5.77
CA SER A 104 4.60 -7.28 -6.59
C SER A 104 5.26 -6.81 -7.89
N SER A 105 4.86 -5.65 -8.41
CA SER A 105 5.39 -5.06 -9.65
C SER A 105 5.18 -3.54 -9.69
N ILE A 106 5.95 -2.85 -10.53
CA ILE A 106 5.85 -1.41 -10.80
C ILE A 106 6.06 -1.16 -12.31
N ASP A 107 5.23 -0.30 -12.88
CA ASP A 107 5.30 0.18 -14.26
C ASP A 107 5.30 1.73 -14.26
N TYR A 108 5.97 2.37 -15.23
CA TYR A 108 6.09 3.84 -15.34
C TYR A 108 5.59 4.37 -16.69
#